data_AF-A0A9D1D8B0-F1
#
_entry.id   AF-A0A9D1D8B0-F1
#
_cell.length_a   1.000
_cell.length_b   1.000
_cell.length_c   1.000
_cell.angle_alpha   90.00
_cell.angle_beta   90.00
_cell.angle_gamma   90.00
#
_symmetry.space_group_name_H-M   'P 1'
#
loop_
_entity.id
_entity.type
_entity.pdbx_description
1 polymer ?
#
loop_
_entity_poly.entity_id
_entity_poly.type
_entity_poly.pdbx_seq_one_letter_code
_entity_poly.pdbx_strand_id
1 'polypeptide(L)' 'HKAGLGLSNGKAFDPSLTGFMRLNVACPRSVLEQAMGQLKRAVDAWREEGR' A
#
# COMPACT_ATOMS: atom_id res chain seq x y z
N HIS A 1 -3.54 1.27 -8.18
CA HIS A 1 -3.21 0.28 -9.24
C HIS A 1 -1.72 0.18 -9.57
N LYS A 2 -0.92 1.27 -9.62
CA LYS A 2 0.52 1.21 -9.96
C LYS A 2 1.36 0.18 -9.17
N ALA A 3 1.03 -0.08 -7.90
CA ALA A 3 1.73 -1.05 -7.05
C ALA A 3 1.27 -2.51 -7.20
N GLY A 4 0.17 -2.80 -7.92
CA GLY A 4 -0.38 -4.16 -8.01
C GLY A 4 -0.99 -4.71 -6.71
N LEU A 5 -1.24 -3.85 -5.70
CA LEU A 5 -1.77 -4.26 -4.38
C LEU A 5 -3.23 -3.85 -4.17
N GLY A 6 -4.00 -4.76 -3.55
CA GLY A 6 -5.34 -4.48 -3.05
C GLY A 6 -5.29 -3.94 -1.62
N LEU A 7 -5.23 -2.61 -1.48
CA LEU A 7 -5.28 -1.93 -0.18
C LEU A 7 -6.69 -1.39 0.09
N SER A 8 -7.12 -1.41 1.35
CA SER A 8 -8.43 -0.84 1.75
C SER A 8 -8.28 0.59 2.26
N ASN A 9 -9.14 1.53 1.84
CA ASN A 9 -9.12 2.91 2.30
C ASN A 9 -9.48 3.00 3.80
N GLY A 10 -8.63 3.66 4.61
CA GLY A 10 -8.81 3.84 6.05
C GLY A 10 -10.12 4.54 6.41
N LYS A 11 -10.55 5.51 5.61
CA LYS A 11 -11.81 6.25 5.80
C LYS A 11 -13.05 5.35 5.88
N ALA A 12 -13.00 4.17 5.26
CA ALA A 12 -14.09 3.20 5.30
C ALA A 12 -14.25 2.53 6.68
N PHE A 13 -13.22 2.60 7.54
CA PHE A 13 -13.22 2.06 8.90
C PHE A 13 -13.46 3.14 9.93
N ASP A 14 -12.87 4.34 9.73
CA ASP A 14 -13.08 5.50 10.58
C ASP A 14 -12.72 6.80 9.80
N PRO A 15 -13.54 7.87 9.85
CA PRO A 15 -13.24 9.13 9.17
C PRO A 15 -11.87 9.74 9.52
N SER A 16 -11.39 9.56 10.75
CA SER A 16 -10.08 10.03 11.21
C SER A 16 -8.90 9.36 10.50
N LEU A 17 -9.11 8.19 9.88
CA LEU A 17 -8.12 7.47 9.11
C LEU A 17 -8.04 7.91 7.65
N THR A 18 -8.56 9.11 7.33
CA THR A 18 -8.39 9.72 6.01
C THR A 18 -6.90 9.93 5.72
N GLY A 19 -6.47 9.48 4.53
CA GLY A 19 -5.05 9.51 4.14
C GLY A 19 -4.27 8.22 4.48
N PHE A 20 -4.88 7.32 5.26
CA PHE A 20 -4.28 6.02 5.57
C PHE A 20 -4.92 4.88 4.75
N MET A 21 -4.16 3.80 4.61
CA MET A 21 -4.59 2.58 3.93
C MET A 21 -4.34 1.37 4.83
N ARG A 22 -5.27 0.41 4.83
CA ARG A 22 -5.15 -0.86 5.55
C ARG A 22 -4.59 -1.95 4.63
N LEU A 23 -3.61 -2.70 5.14
CA LEU A 23 -3.02 -3.88 4.51
C LEU A 23 -3.35 -5.14 5.33
N ASN A 24 -3.70 -6.23 4.65
CA ASN A 24 -3.76 -7.56 5.27
C ASN A 24 -2.37 -8.21 5.23
N VAL A 25 -1.93 -8.78 6.35
CA VAL A 25 -0.62 -9.45 6.49
C VAL A 25 -0.74 -10.96 6.73
N ALA A 26 -1.95 -11.52 6.64
CA ALA A 26 -2.21 -12.94 6.84
C ALA A 26 -1.89 -13.73 5.55
N CYS A 27 -0.60 -13.82 5.23
CA CYS A 27 -0.07 -14.54 4.07
C CYS A 27 1.34 -15.07 4.38
N PRO A 28 1.91 -15.97 3.55
CA PRO A 28 3.29 -16.38 3.70
C PRO A 28 4.25 -15.18 3.65
N ARG A 29 5.33 -15.25 4.42
CA ARG A 29 6.31 -14.17 4.51
C ARG A 29 6.86 -13.73 3.14
N SER A 30 7.14 -14.69 2.26
CA SER A 30 7.63 -14.41 0.90
C SER A 30 6.66 -13.56 0.07
N VAL A 31 5.36 -13.79 0.23
CA VAL A 31 4.32 -13.00 -0.44
C VAL A 31 4.28 -11.58 0.11
N LEU A 32 4.37 -11.43 1.43
CA LEU A 32 4.42 -10.11 2.07
C LEU A 32 5.68 -9.32 1.66
N GLU A 33 6.84 -9.97 1.60
CA GLU A 33 8.10 -9.37 1.15
C GLU A 33 7.98 -8.86 -0.30
N GLN A 34 7.41 -9.68 -1.20
CA GLN A 34 7.12 -9.26 -2.57
C GLN A 34 6.19 -8.04 -2.61
N ALA A 35 5.09 -8.08 -1.87
CA ALA A 35 4.11 -6.99 -1.83
C ALA A 35 4.73 -5.68 -1.33
N MET A 36 5.52 -5.74 -0.26
CA MET A 36 6.22 -4.56 0.28
C MET A 36 7.25 -4.01 -0.71
N GLY A 37 7.95 -4.88 -1.45
CA GLY A 37 8.85 -4.46 -2.52
C GLY A 37 8.12 -3.74 -3.67
N GLN A 38 6.95 -4.23 -4.07
CA GLN A 38 6.11 -3.57 -5.08
C GLN A 38 5.59 -2.21 -4.59
N LEU A 39 5.15 -2.14 -3.34
CA LEU A 39 4.70 -0.90 -2.71
C LEU A 39 5.82 0.14 -2.69
N LYS A 40 7.01 -0.25 -2.23
CA LYS A 40 8.17 0.65 -2.18
C LYS A 40 8.49 1.23 -3.56
N ARG A 41 8.62 0.39 -4.59
CA ARG A 41 8.90 0.87 -5.96
C ARG A 41 7.86 1.85 -6.46
N ALA A 42 6.57 1.59 -6.21
CA ALA A 42 5.50 2.48 -6.63
C ALA A 42 5.54 3.83 -5.89
N VAL A 43 5.90 3.84 -4.61
CA VAL A 43 6.04 5.08 -3.81
C VAL A 43 7.28 5.86 -4.25
N ASP A 44 8.41 5.20 -4.47
CA ASP A 44 9.64 5.85 -4.94
C ASP A 44 9.40 6.52 -6.29
N ALA A 45 8.82 5.80 -7.25
CA ALA A 45 8.47 6.36 -8.57
C ALA A 45 7.49 7.53 -8.45
N TRP A 46 6.50 7.45 -7.56
CA TRP A 46 5.56 8.55 -7.32
C TRP A 46 6.24 9.81 -6.78
N ARG A 47 7.22 9.65 -5.88
CA ARG A 47 8.02 10.77 -5.33
C ARG A 47 8.94 11.38 -6.39
N GLU A 48 9.56 10.54 -7.23
CA GLU A 48 10.41 10.98 -8.34
C GLU A 48 9.62 11.76 -9.41
N GLU A 49 8.33 11.42 -9.61
CA GLU A 49 7.39 12.18 -10.45
C GLU A 49 7.07 13.60 -9.88
N GLY A 50 7.65 14.00 -8.74
CA GLY A 50 7.45 15.32 -8.12
C GLY A 50 6.07 15.50 -7.51
N ARG A 51 5.44 14.40 -7.07
CA ARG A 51 4.11 14.37 -6.47
C ARG A 51 4.18 14.08 -4.98
#